data_AF-A0A9P0KK71-F1
#
_entry.id   AF-A0A9P0KK71-F1
#
_cell.length_a   1.000
_cell.length_b   1.000
_cell.length_c   1.000
_cell.angle_alpha   90.00
_cell.angle_beta   90.00
_cell.angle_gamma   90.00
#
_symmetry.space_group_name_H-M   'P 1'
#
loop_
_entity.id
_entity.type
_entity.pdbx_description
1 polymer ?
#
loop_
_entity_poly.entity_id
_entity_poly.type
_entity_poly.pdbx_seq_one_letter_code
_entity_poly.pdbx_strand_id
1 'polypeptide(L)'
;MEFKTASTEFLLASMDRNSRKRSLDDDDDDDDDIGNPYEGDFIQPETPSEAAISRRHAARTTHARTGRSIFIKKEMRGLKAYVTEYCATTTMHGFRYLAESRTSCERYFWLTLLLLAICVCGVLISRILLRFMSHPVIVSFSNKESPINTVPFPAVTICPMTKTKRSIFNFTQAIYDVMDGKDITEEQDKLGEYLTLLCHYSGRHFRASDLLDDDFLEQLDNVKLDISEFADNCWYLNNWHDRCEKFFWPIIVDEGICYTFNMLDKHHIFFDDVFFPKDFFNPQTQWNLSWTIDQGYTNRSIYAYPYRAYLPGYDNGLHIEFQQSSSELDYLCLDSIQGFSVST
;
A
#
# COMPACT_ATOMS: atom_id res chain seq x y z
N MET A 1 -38.72 9.07 -28.72
CA MET A 1 -37.58 8.95 -27.80
C MET A 1 -37.38 7.48 -27.56
N GLU A 2 -36.31 6.93 -28.12
CA GLU A 2 -35.95 5.52 -27.98
C GLU A 2 -34.80 5.49 -26.95
N PHE A 3 -35.10 5.01 -25.75
CA PHE A 3 -34.12 4.87 -24.67
C PHE A 3 -33.59 3.43 -24.68
N LYS A 4 -32.27 3.27 -24.61
CA LYS A 4 -31.63 1.97 -24.37
C LYS A 4 -31.20 1.93 -22.92
N THR A 5 -31.82 1.07 -22.14
CA THR A 5 -31.44 0.79 -20.74
C THR A 5 -30.41 -0.33 -20.74
N ALA A 6 -29.30 -0.15 -20.02
CA ALA A 6 -28.32 -1.20 -19.78
C ALA A 6 -27.95 -1.21 -18.29
N SER A 7 -28.17 -2.35 -17.64
CA SER A 7 -27.77 -2.63 -16.26
C SER A 7 -26.47 -3.44 -16.27
N THR A 8 -25.49 -3.03 -15.45
CA THR A 8 -24.23 -3.78 -15.27
C THR A 8 -24.13 -4.24 -13.82
N GLU A 9 -23.86 -5.54 -13.62
CA GLU A 9 -23.87 -6.20 -12.31
C GLU A 9 -22.46 -6.61 -11.90
N PHE A 10 -22.07 -6.36 -10.64
CA PHE A 10 -20.82 -6.85 -10.07
C PHE A 10 -21.11 -7.87 -8.96
N LEU A 11 -20.81 -9.14 -9.23
CA LEU A 11 -20.81 -10.23 -8.24
C LEU A 11 -19.37 -10.57 -7.86
N LEU A 12 -19.03 -10.41 -6.58
CA LEU A 12 -17.81 -11.00 -6.01
C LEU A 12 -18.00 -12.53 -5.92
N ALA A 13 -17.20 -13.27 -6.68
CA ALA A 13 -17.14 -14.72 -6.61
C ALA A 13 -16.47 -15.17 -5.30
N SER A 14 -17.24 -15.74 -4.38
CA SER A 14 -16.72 -16.49 -3.23
C SER A 14 -16.64 -17.98 -3.61
N MET A 15 -15.44 -18.56 -3.48
CA MET A 15 -15.22 -20.00 -3.64
C MET A 15 -15.74 -20.74 -2.41
N ASP A 16 -16.88 -21.40 -2.55
CA ASP A 16 -17.42 -22.31 -1.55
C ASP A 16 -16.65 -23.64 -1.54
N ARG A 17 -16.15 -24.07 -0.38
CA ARG A 17 -15.73 -25.45 -0.13
C ARG A 17 -16.25 -25.95 1.21
N ASN A 18 -17.05 -27.00 1.08
CA ASN A 18 -17.95 -27.56 2.08
C ASN A 18 -17.24 -28.41 3.17
N SER A 19 -17.73 -28.22 4.41
CA SER A 19 -17.87 -29.15 5.55
C SER A 19 -16.69 -29.90 6.18
N ARG A 20 -16.47 -29.61 7.48
CA ARG A 20 -16.60 -30.62 8.55
C ARG A 20 -16.90 -29.99 9.93
N LYS A 21 -18.08 -30.31 10.49
CA LYS A 21 -18.47 -30.04 11.89
C LYS A 21 -17.55 -30.80 12.85
N ARG A 22 -17.13 -30.15 13.94
CA ARG A 22 -16.89 -30.80 15.24
C ARG A 22 -17.17 -29.80 16.36
N SER A 23 -18.29 -30.05 17.03
CA SER A 23 -18.63 -29.58 18.38
C SER A 23 -17.63 -30.16 19.39
N LEU A 24 -17.23 -29.36 20.37
CA LEU A 24 -16.90 -29.79 21.73
C LEU A 24 -16.94 -28.56 22.63
N ASP A 25 -17.68 -28.74 23.71
CA ASP A 25 -18.14 -27.77 24.68
C ASP A 25 -17.07 -27.46 25.74
N ASP A 26 -17.28 -26.31 26.38
CA ASP A 26 -17.05 -25.94 27.79
C ASP A 26 -15.73 -26.34 28.48
N ASP A 27 -14.97 -25.32 28.88
CA ASP A 27 -14.36 -25.26 30.21
C ASP A 27 -14.32 -23.78 30.65
N ASP A 28 -15.02 -23.51 31.75
CA ASP A 28 -14.99 -22.29 32.55
C ASP A 28 -13.58 -22.06 33.13
N ASP A 29 -13.10 -20.82 33.16
CA ASP A 29 -12.03 -20.43 34.08
C ASP A 29 -12.23 -18.98 34.54
N ASP A 30 -12.11 -18.82 35.86
CA ASP A 30 -12.45 -17.68 36.69
C ASP A 30 -11.64 -16.39 36.40
N ASP A 31 -12.34 -15.26 36.40
CA ASP A 31 -11.76 -13.90 36.43
C ASP A 31 -11.28 -13.58 37.85
N ASP A 32 -9.98 -13.73 38.11
CA ASP A 32 -9.31 -13.13 39.27
C ASP A 32 -8.58 -11.83 38.88
N ASP A 33 -9.06 -10.75 39.50
CA ASP A 33 -8.60 -9.36 39.43
C ASP A 33 -7.17 -9.23 40.01
N ILE A 34 -6.18 -8.91 39.18
CA ILE A 34 -4.83 -8.51 39.64
C ILE A 34 -4.52 -7.11 39.15
N GLY A 35 -4.53 -6.20 40.12
CA GLY A 35 -4.17 -4.79 39.99
C GLY A 35 -2.74 -4.55 39.49
N ASN A 36 -2.63 -3.40 38.83
CA ASN A 36 -1.44 -2.77 38.27
C ASN A 36 -0.34 -2.51 39.34
N PRO A 37 0.84 -3.15 39.26
CA PRO A 37 1.93 -2.92 40.20
C PRO A 37 3.07 -2.12 39.52
N TYR A 38 2.99 -0.80 39.53
CA TYR A 38 4.16 0.06 39.33
C TYR A 38 4.37 0.94 40.56
N GLU A 39 4.71 0.30 41.68
CA GLU A 39 5.41 0.94 42.79
C GLU A 39 6.15 -0.14 43.59
N GLY A 40 7.49 -0.17 43.50
CA GLY A 40 8.30 -1.17 44.19
C GLY A 40 9.78 -1.17 43.80
N ASP A 41 10.61 -0.86 44.78
CA ASP A 41 12.07 -0.68 44.84
C ASP A 41 13.00 -1.51 43.93
N PHE A 42 14.03 -0.82 43.46
CA PHE A 42 15.16 -1.31 42.67
C PHE A 42 16.12 -2.17 43.54
N ILE A 43 16.13 -3.49 43.32
CA ILE A 43 17.14 -4.41 43.86
C ILE A 43 17.95 -4.96 42.68
N GLN A 44 19.25 -4.67 42.66
CA GLN A 44 20.19 -5.20 41.65
C GLN A 44 20.47 -6.70 41.88
N PRO A 45 20.54 -7.53 40.82
CA PRO A 45 20.99 -8.92 40.95
C PRO A 45 22.52 -8.97 40.96
N GLU A 46 23.10 -9.43 42.08
CA GLU A 46 24.53 -9.75 42.18
C GLU A 46 24.88 -10.89 41.19
N THR A 47 25.87 -10.65 40.33
CA THR A 47 26.38 -11.69 39.41
C THR A 47 27.42 -12.56 40.13
N PRO A 48 27.60 -13.84 39.73
CA PRO A 48 28.56 -14.76 40.36
C PRO A 48 30.05 -14.35 40.26
N SER A 49 30.33 -13.16 39.72
CA SER A 49 31.67 -12.61 39.53
C SER A 49 32.21 -11.84 40.74
N GLU A 50 31.37 -11.35 41.65
CA GLU A 50 31.80 -10.55 42.81
C GLU A 50 32.21 -11.41 44.02
N ALA A 51 31.62 -12.59 44.19
CA ALA A 51 32.01 -13.54 45.24
C ALA A 51 33.41 -14.16 45.05
N ALA A 52 33.94 -14.12 43.82
CA ALA A 52 35.29 -14.59 43.49
C ALA A 52 36.38 -13.54 43.79
N ILE A 53 36.02 -12.25 43.81
CA ILE A 53 36.96 -11.14 44.03
C ILE A 53 37.25 -10.96 45.52
N SER A 54 36.26 -11.19 46.39
CA SER A 54 36.42 -11.08 47.86
C SER A 54 37.36 -12.16 48.46
N ARG A 55 37.35 -13.40 47.93
CA ARG A 55 38.22 -14.50 48.43
C ARG A 55 39.71 -14.31 48.14
N ARG A 56 40.08 -13.47 47.17
CA ARG A 56 41.50 -13.20 46.85
C ARG A 56 42.15 -12.14 47.75
N HIS A 57 41.36 -11.31 48.44
CA HIS A 57 41.90 -10.27 49.33
C HIS A 57 42.27 -10.78 50.73
N ALA A 58 41.74 -11.92 51.18
CA ALA A 58 42.03 -12.49 52.51
C ALA A 58 43.29 -13.39 52.58
N ALA A 59 43.90 -13.74 51.44
CA ALA A 59 45.07 -14.64 51.39
C ALA A 59 46.42 -13.90 51.21
N ARG A 60 46.48 -12.60 51.49
CA ARG A 60 47.69 -11.77 51.33
C ARG A 60 48.07 -10.99 52.59
N THR A 61 48.07 -11.68 53.72
CA THR A 61 48.67 -11.19 54.98
C THR A 61 49.48 -12.32 55.61
N THR A 62 50.71 -12.47 55.12
CA THR A 62 51.90 -12.96 55.83
C THR A 62 52.96 -13.27 54.78
N HIS A 63 53.93 -12.38 54.60
CA HIS A 63 55.34 -12.73 54.43
C HIS A 63 56.18 -11.46 54.44
N ALA A 64 57.18 -11.48 55.31
CA ALA A 64 58.05 -10.37 55.66
C ALA A 64 58.85 -9.82 54.47
N ARG A 65 59.14 -8.51 54.54
CA ARG A 65 60.05 -7.77 53.66
C ARG A 65 61.44 -8.42 53.63
N THR A 66 61.93 -8.74 52.44
CA THR A 66 63.38 -8.71 52.16
C THR A 66 63.56 -8.18 50.74
N GLY A 67 64.15 -7.00 50.62
CA GLY A 67 64.31 -6.30 49.35
C GLY A 67 65.36 -6.97 48.47
N ARG A 68 64.96 -7.32 47.25
CA ARG A 68 65.84 -7.47 46.09
C ARG A 68 65.16 -6.77 44.92
N SER A 69 65.85 -5.81 44.31
CA SER A 69 65.41 -5.15 43.09
C SER A 69 65.36 -6.19 41.95
N ILE A 70 64.16 -6.60 41.57
CA ILE A 70 63.95 -7.41 40.37
C ILE A 70 63.86 -6.44 39.20
N PHE A 71 64.93 -6.36 38.41
CA PHE A 71 64.88 -5.74 37.09
C PHE A 71 63.90 -6.54 36.21
N ILE A 72 62.70 -6.02 35.98
CA ILE A 72 61.77 -6.60 35.01
C ILE A 72 62.31 -6.30 33.61
N LYS A 73 63.03 -7.26 33.01
CA LYS A 73 63.25 -7.27 31.57
C LYS A 73 61.88 -7.38 30.89
N LYS A 74 61.51 -6.37 30.10
CA LYS A 74 60.37 -6.46 29.19
C LYS A 74 60.76 -7.44 28.07
N GLU A 75 60.46 -8.72 28.24
CA GLU A 75 60.53 -9.68 27.13
C GLU A 75 59.50 -9.26 26.08
N MET A 76 59.99 -8.87 24.91
CA MET A 76 59.16 -8.68 23.73
C MET A 76 58.71 -10.08 23.28
N ARG A 77 57.55 -10.51 23.76
CA ARG A 77 56.97 -11.81 23.38
C ARG A 77 56.81 -11.84 21.86
N GLY A 78 57.35 -12.87 21.21
CA GLY A 78 57.21 -13.05 19.77
C GLY A 78 55.76 -13.33 19.37
N LEU A 79 55.40 -13.05 18.10
CA LEU A 79 54.05 -13.27 17.53
C LEU A 79 53.49 -14.67 17.85
N LYS A 80 54.36 -15.70 17.86
CA LYS A 80 54.00 -17.07 18.21
C LYS A 80 53.45 -17.22 19.63
N ALA A 81 54.01 -16.49 20.60
CA ALA A 81 53.54 -16.52 21.98
C ALA A 81 52.15 -15.90 22.09
N TYR A 82 51.92 -14.77 21.43
CA TYR A 82 50.60 -14.13 21.38
C TYR A 82 49.54 -14.99 20.67
N VAL A 83 49.89 -15.63 19.54
CA VAL A 83 48.98 -16.54 18.83
C VAL A 83 48.66 -17.76 19.68
N THR A 84 49.63 -18.33 20.39
CA THR A 84 49.40 -19.48 21.27
C THR A 84 48.53 -19.11 22.47
N GLU A 85 48.80 -17.95 23.08
CA GLU A 85 48.01 -17.41 24.20
C GLU A 85 46.57 -17.11 23.78
N TYR A 86 46.37 -16.49 22.61
CA TYR A 86 45.05 -16.23 22.04
C TYR A 86 44.29 -17.52 21.72
N CYS A 87 44.93 -18.47 21.02
CA CYS A 87 44.31 -19.75 20.68
C CYS A 87 43.98 -20.60 21.91
N ALA A 88 44.72 -20.46 23.02
CA ALA A 88 44.44 -21.18 24.27
C ALA A 88 43.29 -20.55 25.09
N THR A 89 43.08 -19.24 24.97
CA THR A 89 42.15 -18.45 25.80
C THR A 89 40.84 -18.09 25.08
N THR A 90 40.80 -18.19 23.76
CA THR A 90 39.59 -17.92 22.97
C THR A 90 38.45 -18.91 23.27
N THR A 91 37.23 -18.42 23.16
CA THR A 91 35.98 -19.22 23.25
C THR A 91 35.73 -20.04 21.99
N MET A 92 36.48 -19.79 20.91
CA MET A 92 36.37 -20.54 19.66
C MET A 92 36.98 -21.94 19.82
N HIS A 93 36.13 -22.95 19.96
CA HIS A 93 36.50 -24.33 20.27
C HIS A 93 37.60 -24.92 19.36
N GLY A 94 37.61 -24.61 18.06
CA GLY A 94 38.58 -25.14 17.10
C GLY A 94 40.02 -24.62 17.29
N PHE A 95 40.19 -23.41 17.83
CA PHE A 95 41.52 -22.79 17.99
C PHE A 95 42.28 -23.35 19.20
N ARG A 96 41.57 -23.83 20.22
CA ARG A 96 42.17 -24.45 21.41
C ARG A 96 42.99 -25.69 21.07
N TYR A 97 42.52 -26.49 20.10
CA TYR A 97 43.23 -27.68 19.61
C TYR A 97 44.52 -27.36 18.85
N LEU A 98 44.71 -26.11 18.41
CA LEU A 98 45.95 -25.65 17.77
C LEU A 98 47.01 -25.20 18.80
N ALA A 99 46.57 -24.73 19.97
CA ALA A 99 47.46 -24.26 21.04
C ALA A 99 48.00 -25.38 21.94
N GLU A 100 47.28 -26.51 22.03
CA GLU A 100 47.68 -27.63 22.89
C GLU A 100 48.92 -28.38 22.35
N SER A 101 49.71 -28.97 23.24
CA SER A 101 50.92 -29.73 22.91
C SER A 101 50.59 -31.10 22.31
N ARG A 102 50.14 -31.12 21.04
CA ARG A 102 49.75 -32.32 20.30
C ARG A 102 50.71 -32.63 19.15
N THR A 103 50.59 -33.83 18.59
CA THR A 103 51.40 -34.28 17.45
C THR A 103 51.18 -33.39 16.23
N SER A 104 52.19 -33.21 15.39
CA SER A 104 52.11 -32.32 14.22
C SER A 104 50.98 -32.72 13.26
N CYS A 105 50.72 -34.02 13.07
CA CYS A 105 49.64 -34.52 12.21
C CYS A 105 48.25 -34.09 12.71
N GLU A 106 48.03 -34.19 14.02
CA GLU A 106 46.76 -33.80 14.63
C GLU A 106 46.52 -32.29 14.55
N ARG A 107 47.57 -31.47 14.69
CA ARG A 107 47.48 -30.02 14.49
C ARG A 107 47.10 -29.65 13.07
N TYR A 108 47.67 -30.32 12.06
CA TYR A 108 47.28 -30.09 10.66
C TYR A 108 45.83 -30.49 10.41
N PHE A 109 45.38 -31.62 10.96
CA PHE A 109 43.98 -32.04 10.88
C PHE A 109 43.02 -30.97 11.44
N TRP A 110 43.25 -30.52 12.68
CA TRP A 110 42.41 -29.46 13.28
C TRP A 110 42.47 -28.13 12.53
N LEU A 111 43.63 -27.78 11.99
CA LEU A 111 43.80 -26.57 11.16
C LEU A 111 42.97 -26.67 9.88
N THR A 112 42.98 -27.83 9.21
CA THR A 112 42.20 -28.04 7.98
C THR A 112 40.70 -27.99 8.24
N LEU A 113 40.23 -28.59 9.35
CA LEU A 113 38.82 -28.52 9.75
C LEU A 113 38.39 -27.09 10.07
N LEU A 114 39.23 -26.33 10.76
CA LEU A 114 38.96 -24.94 11.11
C LEU A 114 38.87 -24.04 9.86
N LEU A 115 39.80 -24.20 8.93
CA LEU A 115 39.78 -23.45 7.66
C LEU A 115 38.55 -23.80 6.83
N LEU A 116 38.20 -25.09 6.72
CA LEU A 116 37.00 -25.54 6.03
C LEU A 116 35.73 -24.92 6.65
N ALA A 117 35.64 -24.92 7.98
CA ALA A 117 34.51 -24.31 8.69
C ALA A 117 34.39 -22.80 8.40
N ILE A 118 35.50 -22.06 8.44
CA ILE A 118 35.52 -20.63 8.10
C ILE A 118 35.08 -20.39 6.64
N CYS A 119 35.58 -21.19 5.70
CA CYS A 119 35.19 -21.09 4.29
C CYS A 119 33.69 -21.35 4.09
N VAL A 120 33.14 -22.40 4.69
CA VAL A 120 31.71 -22.72 4.60
C VAL A 120 30.86 -21.61 5.21
N CYS A 121 31.23 -21.12 6.40
CA CYS A 121 30.56 -19.99 7.04
C CYS A 121 30.59 -18.74 6.15
N GLY A 122 31.74 -18.42 5.54
CA GLY A 122 31.87 -17.30 4.62
C GLY A 122 30.93 -17.42 3.42
N VAL A 123 30.89 -18.61 2.78
CA VAL A 123 29.97 -18.86 1.65
C VAL A 123 28.51 -18.71 2.08
N LEU A 124 28.12 -19.27 3.22
CA LEU A 124 26.75 -19.17 3.73
C LEU A 124 26.35 -17.72 4.02
N ILE A 125 27.23 -16.95 4.69
CA ILE A 125 27.00 -15.52 4.96
C ILE A 125 26.86 -14.76 3.65
N SER A 126 27.76 -14.95 2.68
CA SER A 126 27.66 -14.28 1.37
C SER A 126 26.34 -14.61 0.66
N ARG A 127 25.88 -15.87 0.71
CA ARG A 127 24.60 -16.26 0.12
C ARG A 127 23.41 -15.59 0.80
N ILE A 128 23.40 -15.53 2.12
CA ILE A 128 22.34 -14.87 2.90
C ILE A 128 22.32 -13.37 2.59
N LEU A 129 23.48 -12.72 2.57
CA LEU A 129 23.59 -11.30 2.25
C LEU A 129 23.12 -11.00 0.82
N LEU A 130 23.51 -11.81 -0.16
CA LEU A 130 23.04 -11.65 -1.54
C LEU A 130 21.51 -11.82 -1.63
N ARG A 131 20.94 -12.80 -0.93
CA ARG A 131 19.49 -13.01 -0.89
C ARG A 131 18.77 -11.82 -0.24
N PHE A 132 19.30 -11.30 0.85
CA PHE A 132 18.76 -10.15 1.55
C PHE A 132 18.77 -8.89 0.68
N MET A 133 19.89 -8.63 -0.03
CA MET A 133 20.02 -7.48 -0.93
C MET A 133 19.14 -7.61 -2.19
N SER A 134 18.89 -8.83 -2.66
CA SER A 134 18.07 -9.07 -3.87
C SER A 134 16.56 -9.05 -3.57
N HIS A 135 16.17 -9.46 -2.37
CA HIS A 135 14.76 -9.56 -1.96
C HIS A 135 14.57 -8.99 -0.54
N PRO A 136 14.56 -7.65 -0.39
CA PRO A 136 14.42 -7.01 0.92
C PRO A 136 13.01 -7.12 1.51
N VAL A 137 12.02 -7.58 0.72
CA VAL A 137 10.63 -7.71 1.14
C VAL A 137 10.19 -9.17 1.09
N ILE A 138 9.78 -9.69 2.24
CA ILE A 138 9.10 -10.99 2.35
C ILE A 138 7.60 -10.71 2.36
N VAL A 139 6.88 -11.20 1.36
CA VAL A 139 5.42 -11.15 1.36
C VAL A 139 4.91 -12.41 2.05
N SER A 140 4.22 -12.24 3.17
CA SER A 140 3.48 -13.31 3.84
C SER A 140 1.98 -13.07 3.67
N PHE A 141 1.28 -14.02 3.07
CA PHE A 141 -0.18 -14.00 3.05
C PHE A 141 -0.69 -14.37 4.45
N SER A 142 -1.57 -13.54 5.00
CA SER A 142 -2.32 -13.92 6.20
C SER A 142 -3.35 -14.96 5.81
N ASN A 143 -3.33 -16.13 6.45
CA ASN A 143 -4.37 -17.16 6.28
C ASN A 143 -5.62 -16.87 7.13
N LYS A 144 -5.72 -15.68 7.73
CA LYS A 144 -6.89 -15.28 8.51
C LYS A 144 -7.97 -14.79 7.55
N GLU A 145 -9.07 -15.53 7.51
CA GLU A 145 -10.28 -15.08 6.83
C GLU A 145 -10.84 -13.86 7.59
N SER A 146 -10.79 -12.70 6.95
CA SER A 146 -11.41 -11.48 7.47
C SER A 146 -12.84 -11.37 6.93
N PRO A 147 -13.84 -11.07 7.77
CA PRO A 147 -15.19 -10.80 7.29
C PRO A 147 -15.20 -9.65 6.27
N ILE A 148 -16.06 -9.73 5.26
CA ILE A 148 -16.12 -8.74 4.16
C ILE A 148 -16.38 -7.30 4.66
N ASN A 149 -17.06 -7.15 5.80
CA ASN A 149 -17.35 -5.86 6.44
C ASN A 149 -16.16 -5.20 7.15
N THR A 150 -14.97 -5.81 7.09
CA THR A 150 -13.74 -5.21 7.61
C THR A 150 -12.96 -4.46 6.52
N VAL A 151 -13.31 -4.67 5.26
CA VAL A 151 -12.66 -4.07 4.09
C VAL A 151 -13.62 -3.05 3.44
N PRO A 152 -13.13 -1.88 3.02
CA PRO A 152 -13.94 -0.93 2.28
C PRO A 152 -14.45 -1.52 0.97
N PHE A 153 -15.64 -1.10 0.58
CA PHE A 153 -16.16 -1.32 -0.76
C PHE A 153 -15.22 -0.58 -1.74
N PRO A 154 -14.89 -1.15 -2.91
CA PRO A 154 -13.96 -0.51 -3.83
C PRO A 154 -14.48 0.86 -4.29
N ALA A 155 -13.55 1.71 -4.71
CA ALA A 155 -13.93 2.91 -5.44
C ALA A 155 -14.41 2.49 -6.84
N VAL A 156 -15.58 2.95 -7.27
CA VAL A 156 -16.14 2.59 -8.58
C VAL A 156 -16.21 3.84 -9.45
N THR A 157 -15.42 3.87 -10.52
CA THR A 157 -15.34 5.01 -11.44
C THR A 157 -16.14 4.72 -12.71
N ILE A 158 -16.98 5.67 -13.10
CA ILE A 158 -17.85 5.60 -14.26
C ILE A 158 -17.54 6.75 -15.18
N CYS A 159 -17.24 6.42 -16.43
CA CYS A 159 -16.93 7.38 -17.47
C CYS A 159 -17.97 7.28 -18.59
N PRO A 160 -18.72 8.35 -18.90
CA PRO A 160 -19.52 8.37 -20.11
C PRO A 160 -18.60 8.36 -21.34
N MET A 161 -18.95 7.51 -22.33
CA MET A 161 -18.25 7.53 -23.62
C MET A 161 -18.56 8.82 -24.40
N THR A 162 -19.74 9.39 -24.16
CA THR A 162 -20.12 10.73 -24.66
C THR A 162 -19.37 11.80 -23.87
N LYS A 163 -18.47 12.55 -24.51
CA LYS A 163 -17.67 13.61 -23.85
C LYS A 163 -18.39 14.94 -23.73
N THR A 164 -19.28 15.22 -24.67
CA THR A 164 -20.13 16.41 -24.68
C THR A 164 -21.46 16.10 -25.34
N LYS A 165 -22.51 16.83 -24.97
CA LYS A 165 -23.80 16.75 -25.66
C LYS A 165 -23.72 17.41 -27.01
N ARG A 166 -24.34 16.77 -28.00
CA ARG A 166 -24.54 17.37 -29.32
C ARG A 166 -25.28 18.73 -29.27
N SER A 167 -26.19 18.93 -28.31
CA SER A 167 -26.90 20.21 -28.13
C SER A 167 -26.02 21.34 -27.59
N ILE A 168 -24.93 21.03 -26.88
CA ILE A 168 -23.98 22.00 -26.35
C ILE A 168 -22.91 22.27 -27.41
N PHE A 169 -22.23 21.21 -27.87
CA PHE A 169 -21.23 21.30 -28.92
C PHE A 169 -21.32 20.08 -29.84
N ASN A 170 -21.63 20.33 -31.11
CA ASN A 170 -21.68 19.30 -32.14
C ASN A 170 -20.30 19.21 -32.81
N PHE A 171 -19.43 18.42 -32.19
CA PHE A 171 -18.07 18.16 -32.66
C PHE A 171 -18.06 17.60 -34.09
N THR A 172 -18.99 16.70 -34.41
CA THR A 172 -19.11 16.14 -35.75
C THR A 172 -19.37 17.22 -36.81
N GLN A 173 -20.31 18.14 -36.51
CA GLN A 173 -20.63 19.24 -37.42
C GLN A 173 -19.48 20.25 -37.52
N ALA A 174 -18.83 20.57 -36.41
CA ALA A 174 -17.69 21.48 -36.39
C ALA A 174 -16.55 21.00 -37.30
N ILE A 175 -16.24 19.70 -37.26
CA ILE A 175 -15.26 19.09 -38.16
C ILE A 175 -15.68 19.25 -39.64
N TYR A 176 -16.94 18.94 -39.98
CA TYR A 176 -17.42 19.10 -41.36
C TYR A 176 -17.39 20.55 -41.84
N ASP A 177 -17.75 21.50 -40.98
CA ASP A 177 -17.73 22.92 -41.32
C ASP A 177 -16.30 23.41 -41.59
N VAL A 178 -15.31 22.97 -40.81
CA VAL A 178 -13.88 23.25 -41.07
C VAL A 178 -13.41 22.60 -42.37
N MET A 179 -13.80 21.36 -42.65
CA MET A 179 -13.45 20.66 -43.90
C MET A 179 -14.05 21.34 -45.14
N ASP A 180 -15.25 21.90 -45.03
CA ASP A 180 -15.93 22.66 -46.08
C ASP A 180 -15.37 24.10 -46.24
N GLY A 181 -14.44 24.52 -45.38
CA GLY A 181 -13.85 25.86 -45.40
C GLY A 181 -14.81 26.95 -44.91
N LYS A 182 -15.78 26.61 -44.06
CA LYS A 182 -16.64 27.60 -43.40
C LYS A 182 -15.89 28.26 -42.24
N ASP A 183 -16.17 29.54 -42.01
CA ASP A 183 -15.63 30.25 -40.86
C ASP A 183 -16.29 29.73 -39.56
N ILE A 184 -15.45 29.22 -38.65
CA ILE A 184 -15.83 28.85 -37.28
C ILE A 184 -15.38 29.94 -36.31
N THR A 185 -16.07 30.08 -35.17
CA THR A 185 -15.66 31.06 -34.15
C THR A 185 -14.39 30.60 -33.43
N GLU A 186 -13.62 31.54 -32.88
CA GLU A 186 -12.39 31.22 -32.12
C GLU A 186 -12.68 30.30 -30.92
N GLU A 187 -13.81 30.50 -30.24
CA GLU A 187 -14.25 29.65 -29.13
C GLU A 187 -14.56 28.22 -29.59
N GLN A 188 -15.23 28.05 -30.73
CA GLN A 188 -15.52 26.74 -31.30
C GLN A 188 -14.25 26.02 -31.77
N ASP A 189 -13.28 26.76 -32.32
CA ASP A 189 -11.98 26.23 -32.74
C ASP A 189 -11.19 25.71 -31.52
N LYS A 190 -11.11 26.50 -30.45
CA LYS A 190 -10.43 26.11 -29.19
C LYS A 190 -11.11 24.92 -28.51
N LEU A 191 -12.44 24.94 -28.38
CA LEU A 191 -13.17 23.84 -27.76
C LEU A 191 -13.06 22.56 -28.60
N GLY A 192 -13.09 22.69 -29.93
CA GLY A 192 -12.83 21.57 -30.85
C GLY A 192 -11.42 21.00 -30.70
N GLU A 193 -10.42 21.86 -30.54
CA GLU A 193 -9.04 21.45 -30.22
C GLU A 193 -8.99 20.63 -28.93
N TYR A 194 -9.58 21.14 -27.84
CA TYR A 194 -9.62 20.46 -26.54
C TYR A 194 -10.32 19.11 -26.61
N LEU A 195 -11.46 19.04 -27.30
CA LEU A 195 -12.20 17.79 -27.46
C LEU A 195 -11.44 16.80 -28.33
N THR A 196 -10.61 17.24 -29.29
CA THR A 196 -9.76 16.33 -30.09
C THR A 196 -8.77 15.54 -29.22
N LEU A 197 -8.42 16.01 -28.02
CA LEU A 197 -7.58 15.29 -27.07
C LEU A 197 -8.32 14.16 -26.34
N LEU A 198 -9.65 14.28 -26.20
CA LEU A 198 -10.49 13.30 -25.49
C LEU A 198 -11.24 12.36 -26.44
N CYS A 199 -11.67 12.88 -27.58
CA CYS A 199 -12.34 12.13 -28.63
C CYS A 199 -11.30 11.27 -29.36
N HIS A 200 -11.64 10.03 -29.73
CA HIS A 200 -10.76 9.15 -30.48
C HIS A 200 -10.74 9.51 -31.98
N TYR A 201 -10.44 10.77 -32.29
CA TYR A 201 -10.44 11.33 -33.63
C TYR A 201 -9.00 11.67 -34.05
N SER A 202 -8.55 11.12 -35.17
CA SER A 202 -7.16 11.25 -35.64
C SER A 202 -6.91 12.45 -36.56
N GLY A 203 -7.96 13.17 -36.97
CA GLY A 203 -7.83 14.35 -37.83
C GLY A 203 -7.42 15.59 -37.05
N ARG A 204 -6.43 16.34 -37.55
CA ARG A 204 -6.08 17.67 -37.04
C ARG A 204 -6.72 18.73 -37.92
N HIS A 205 -7.97 19.07 -37.63
CA HIS A 205 -8.71 20.11 -38.37
C HIS A 205 -8.76 21.44 -37.63
N PHE A 206 -8.79 21.41 -36.30
CA PHE A 206 -8.71 22.61 -35.47
C PHE A 206 -7.27 23.14 -35.42
N ARG A 207 -7.13 24.45 -35.16
CA ARG A 207 -5.80 25.06 -35.02
C ARG A 207 -5.15 24.58 -33.72
N ALA A 208 -4.14 23.73 -33.87
CA ALA A 208 -3.37 23.26 -32.73
C ALA A 208 -2.52 24.40 -32.14
N SER A 209 -2.75 24.67 -30.85
CA SER A 209 -1.96 25.53 -30.00
C SER A 209 -0.77 24.74 -29.44
N ASP A 210 0.41 25.36 -29.34
CA ASP A 210 1.60 24.69 -28.81
C ASP A 210 1.50 24.41 -27.28
N LEU A 211 0.58 25.09 -26.60
CA LEU A 211 0.34 24.99 -25.16
C LEU A 211 -1.16 24.93 -24.89
N LEU A 212 -1.58 24.01 -24.01
CA LEU A 212 -2.91 24.06 -23.42
C LEU A 212 -3.00 25.29 -22.51
N ASP A 213 -4.11 26.02 -22.64
CA ASP A 213 -4.41 27.15 -21.77
C ASP A 213 -4.87 26.68 -20.38
N ASP A 214 -4.74 27.54 -19.37
CA ASP A 214 -5.18 27.26 -18.00
C ASP A 214 -6.71 27.01 -17.93
N ASP A 215 -7.45 27.54 -18.91
CA ASP A 215 -8.90 27.40 -19.07
C ASP A 215 -9.36 26.02 -19.58
N PHE A 216 -8.44 25.14 -20.00
CA PHE A 216 -8.79 23.81 -20.54
C PHE A 216 -9.74 23.03 -19.63
N LEU A 217 -9.44 22.98 -18.32
CA LEU A 217 -10.25 22.24 -17.36
C LEU A 217 -11.59 22.92 -17.05
N GLU A 218 -11.68 24.24 -17.20
CA GLU A 218 -12.93 24.98 -17.06
C GLU A 218 -13.85 24.72 -18.25
N GLN A 219 -13.32 24.77 -19.48
CA GLN A 219 -14.06 24.42 -20.68
C GLN A 219 -14.57 22.98 -20.65
N LEU A 220 -13.71 22.02 -20.27
CA LEU A 220 -14.13 20.62 -20.13
C LEU A 220 -15.24 20.47 -19.09
N ASP A 221 -15.15 21.17 -17.97
CA ASP A 221 -16.19 21.13 -16.93
C ASP A 221 -17.53 21.70 -17.41
N ASN A 222 -17.50 22.71 -18.28
CA ASN A 222 -18.71 23.33 -18.83
C ASN A 222 -19.43 22.45 -19.84
N VAL A 223 -18.69 21.59 -20.57
CA VAL A 223 -19.24 20.75 -21.63
C VAL A 223 -19.47 19.29 -21.22
N LYS A 224 -19.03 18.91 -20.01
CA LYS A 224 -19.17 17.55 -19.47
C LYS A 224 -20.64 17.12 -19.42
N LEU A 225 -20.83 15.80 -19.35
CA LEU A 225 -22.13 15.22 -19.07
C LEU A 225 -22.30 15.07 -17.56
N ASP A 226 -23.26 15.78 -16.97
CA ASP A 226 -23.54 15.67 -15.54
C ASP A 226 -24.12 14.30 -15.18
N ILE A 227 -23.74 13.77 -14.02
CA ILE A 227 -24.16 12.42 -13.61
C ILE A 227 -25.68 12.26 -13.52
N SER A 228 -26.39 13.31 -13.11
CA SER A 228 -27.85 13.31 -13.05
C SER A 228 -28.54 13.27 -14.41
N GLU A 229 -27.80 13.37 -15.51
CA GLU A 229 -28.36 13.31 -16.86
C GLU A 229 -28.25 11.92 -17.47
N PHE A 230 -27.36 11.09 -16.93
CA PHE A 230 -27.15 9.73 -17.41
C PHE A 230 -27.35 8.66 -16.34
N ALA A 231 -27.52 9.03 -15.08
CA ALA A 231 -27.81 8.12 -13.98
C ALA A 231 -28.87 8.74 -13.05
N ASP A 232 -30.10 8.24 -13.16
CA ASP A 232 -31.25 8.73 -12.40
C ASP A 232 -31.43 7.95 -11.08
N ASN A 233 -31.17 6.64 -11.09
CA ASN A 233 -31.37 5.75 -9.96
C ASN A 233 -30.05 5.15 -9.50
N CYS A 234 -29.53 5.64 -8.37
CA CYS A 234 -28.41 5.03 -7.66
C CYS A 234 -28.86 4.52 -6.31
N TRP A 235 -28.46 3.29 -5.99
CA TRP A 235 -28.59 2.78 -4.64
C TRP A 235 -27.40 1.93 -4.22
N TYR A 236 -27.07 2.03 -2.95
CA TYR A 236 -26.02 1.23 -2.33
C TYR A 236 -26.59 0.44 -1.16
N LEU A 237 -26.47 -0.88 -1.19
CA LEU A 237 -27.30 -1.76 -0.36
C LEU A 237 -28.81 -1.56 -0.68
N ASN A 238 -29.64 -2.51 -0.24
CA ASN A 238 -31.08 -2.52 -0.55
C ASN A 238 -31.87 -1.28 -0.08
N ASN A 239 -31.29 -0.43 0.78
CA ASN A 239 -32.02 0.61 1.51
C ASN A 239 -31.44 2.03 1.38
N TRP A 240 -30.28 2.25 0.75
CA TRP A 240 -29.81 3.62 0.50
C TRP A 240 -30.04 4.02 -0.94
N HIS A 241 -31.23 4.55 -1.15
CA HIS A 241 -31.61 5.18 -2.41
C HIS A 241 -31.49 6.68 -2.26
N ASP A 242 -30.74 7.30 -3.15
CA ASP A 242 -30.63 8.76 -3.25
C ASP A 242 -30.16 9.14 -4.66
N ARG A 243 -30.08 10.44 -4.94
CA ARG A 243 -29.55 10.95 -6.20
C ARG A 243 -28.10 10.52 -6.39
N CYS A 244 -27.73 10.11 -7.60
CA CYS A 244 -26.37 9.70 -7.95
C CYS A 244 -25.31 10.78 -7.63
N GLU A 245 -25.68 12.05 -7.75
CA GLU A 245 -24.85 13.22 -7.39
C GLU A 245 -24.35 13.22 -5.93
N LYS A 246 -25.02 12.49 -5.03
CA LYS A 246 -24.59 12.36 -3.62
C LYS A 246 -23.67 11.18 -3.38
N PHE A 247 -23.69 10.18 -4.26
CA PHE A 247 -22.87 8.98 -4.17
C PHE A 247 -21.55 9.14 -4.92
N PHE A 248 -21.58 9.88 -6.03
CA PHE A 248 -20.48 9.99 -6.96
C PHE A 248 -19.93 11.40 -7.02
N TRP A 249 -18.61 11.48 -7.13
CA TRP A 249 -17.87 12.73 -7.23
C TRP A 249 -17.09 12.78 -8.54
N PRO A 250 -17.00 13.95 -9.19
CA PRO A 250 -16.30 14.04 -10.45
C PRO A 250 -14.79 13.76 -10.27
N ILE A 251 -14.14 13.21 -11.27
CA ILE A 251 -12.70 12.96 -11.30
C ILE A 251 -12.18 13.20 -12.71
N ILE A 252 -10.96 13.69 -12.84
CA ILE A 252 -10.29 13.78 -14.14
C ILE A 252 -9.44 12.54 -14.34
N VAL A 253 -9.65 11.85 -15.46
CA VAL A 253 -8.84 10.72 -15.96
C VAL A 253 -8.53 10.94 -17.45
N ASP A 254 -7.78 10.02 -18.06
CA ASP A 254 -7.38 10.13 -19.47
C ASP A 254 -8.60 10.16 -20.42
N GLU A 255 -9.70 9.54 -20.03
CA GLU A 255 -10.98 9.59 -20.76
C GLU A 255 -11.75 10.92 -20.57
N GLY A 256 -11.24 11.86 -19.77
CA GLY A 256 -11.90 13.13 -19.45
C GLY A 256 -12.52 13.15 -18.05
N ILE A 257 -13.65 13.84 -17.90
CA ILE A 257 -14.35 13.96 -16.62
C ILE A 257 -15.25 12.73 -16.41
N CYS A 258 -14.97 12.00 -15.35
CA CYS A 258 -15.70 10.81 -14.91
C CYS A 258 -16.23 10.99 -13.49
N TYR A 259 -16.89 9.96 -12.95
CA TYR A 259 -17.56 10.03 -11.66
C TYR A 259 -17.22 8.81 -10.80
N THR A 260 -16.73 9.03 -9.58
CA THR A 260 -16.26 7.96 -8.70
C THR A 260 -17.09 7.86 -7.42
N PHE A 261 -17.59 6.65 -7.14
CA PHE A 261 -18.20 6.28 -5.87
C PHE A 261 -17.13 5.81 -4.89
N ASN A 262 -17.27 6.19 -3.61
CA ASN A 262 -16.45 5.70 -2.50
C ASN A 262 -14.93 5.89 -2.63
N MET A 263 -14.50 6.84 -3.46
CA MET A 263 -13.12 7.32 -3.50
C MET A 263 -12.81 8.08 -2.22
N LEU A 264 -11.60 7.92 -1.66
CA LEU A 264 -11.15 8.69 -0.51
C LEU A 264 -11.01 10.19 -0.86
N ASP A 265 -11.31 11.05 0.10
CA ASP A 265 -11.09 12.50 -0.03
C ASP A 265 -9.60 12.81 -0.29
N LYS A 266 -9.33 13.85 -1.09
CA LYS A 266 -7.96 14.27 -1.44
C LYS A 266 -7.07 14.47 -0.22
N HIS A 267 -7.60 14.98 0.89
CA HIS A 267 -6.84 15.25 2.12
C HIS A 267 -6.39 13.96 2.84
N HIS A 268 -6.97 12.82 2.49
CA HIS A 268 -6.57 11.51 3.00
C HIS A 268 -5.62 10.76 2.07
N ILE A 269 -5.47 11.20 0.81
CA ILE A 269 -4.60 10.56 -0.19
C ILE A 269 -3.33 11.38 -0.43
N PHE A 270 -3.48 12.69 -0.57
CA PHE A 270 -2.44 13.61 -1.00
C PHE A 270 -1.99 14.51 0.15
N PHE A 271 -0.76 15.01 0.04
CA PHE A 271 -0.26 16.05 0.93
C PHE A 271 -0.93 17.40 0.61
N ASP A 272 -1.02 18.27 1.61
CA ASP A 272 -1.70 19.57 1.52
C ASP A 272 -1.06 20.54 0.50
N ASP A 273 0.18 20.29 0.08
CA ASP A 273 0.93 21.10 -0.89
C ASP A 273 0.70 20.68 -2.35
N VAL A 274 -0.09 19.64 -2.60
CA VAL A 274 -0.44 19.21 -3.96
C VAL A 274 -1.49 20.17 -4.54
N PHE A 275 -1.08 20.90 -5.58
CA PHE A 275 -1.97 21.80 -6.31
C PHE A 275 -2.92 21.02 -7.24
N PHE A 276 -4.22 21.24 -7.07
CA PHE A 276 -5.24 20.78 -8.00
C PHE A 276 -5.85 22.02 -8.67
N PRO A 277 -5.74 22.15 -10.02
CA PRO A 277 -6.28 23.30 -10.74
C PRO A 277 -7.78 23.52 -10.52
N LYS A 278 -8.51 22.44 -10.18
CA LYS A 278 -9.93 22.48 -9.86
C LYS A 278 -10.28 21.34 -8.90
N ASP A 279 -11.20 21.63 -7.98
CA ASP A 279 -11.62 20.72 -6.91
C ASP A 279 -12.59 19.63 -7.42
N PHE A 280 -12.19 18.89 -8.45
CA PHE A 280 -12.92 17.70 -8.88
C PHE A 280 -12.94 16.65 -7.74
N PHE A 281 -11.89 16.60 -6.91
CA PHE A 281 -11.71 15.63 -5.82
C PHE A 281 -12.29 16.03 -4.45
N ASN A 282 -13.39 16.79 -4.38
CA ASN A 282 -13.90 17.28 -3.10
C ASN A 282 -15.30 16.75 -2.78
N PRO A 283 -15.41 15.55 -2.17
CA PRO A 283 -16.60 15.15 -1.44
C PRO A 283 -16.70 16.02 -0.17
N GLN A 284 -17.21 17.25 -0.30
CA GLN A 284 -17.31 18.26 0.77
C GLN A 284 -18.05 17.80 2.05
N THR A 285 -18.52 16.56 2.12
CA THR A 285 -19.39 16.02 3.17
C THR A 285 -18.80 14.83 3.96
N GLN A 286 -17.59 14.32 3.67
CA GLN A 286 -17.12 13.05 4.23
C GLN A 286 -15.77 13.08 4.98
N TRP A 287 -15.50 14.17 5.72
CA TRP A 287 -14.25 14.34 6.48
C TRP A 287 -14.08 13.38 7.67
N ASN A 288 -15.12 12.64 8.03
CA ASN A 288 -15.07 11.66 9.12
C ASN A 288 -14.59 10.30 8.59
N LEU A 289 -13.31 10.22 8.23
CA LEU A 289 -12.65 8.96 7.92
C LEU A 289 -12.74 8.05 9.15
N SER A 290 -13.43 6.93 8.97
CA SER A 290 -13.67 5.96 10.04
C SER A 290 -12.92 4.66 9.84
N TRP A 291 -11.97 4.62 8.89
CA TRP A 291 -11.24 3.43 8.51
C TRP A 291 -9.75 3.72 8.30
N THR A 292 -8.88 2.79 8.72
CA THR A 292 -7.45 2.79 8.40
C THR A 292 -6.98 1.39 8.04
N ILE A 293 -5.86 1.27 7.34
CA ILE A 293 -5.28 -0.03 6.98
C ILE A 293 -4.88 -0.85 8.22
N ASP A 294 -4.41 -0.19 9.29
CA ASP A 294 -3.89 -0.86 10.49
C ASP A 294 -4.99 -1.25 11.48
N GLN A 295 -5.99 -0.38 11.69
CA GLN A 295 -7.02 -0.56 12.72
C GLN A 295 -8.38 -0.98 12.15
N GLY A 296 -8.55 -0.91 10.82
CA GLY A 296 -9.84 -1.12 10.18
C GLY A 296 -10.85 -0.03 10.57
N TYR A 297 -12.12 -0.42 10.63
CA TYR A 297 -13.22 0.50 10.92
C TYR A 297 -13.36 0.81 12.42
N THR A 298 -13.24 2.09 12.79
CA THR A 298 -13.53 2.58 14.14
C THR A 298 -15.02 2.78 14.38
N ASN A 299 -15.75 3.20 13.34
CA ASN A 299 -17.19 3.42 13.39
C ASN A 299 -17.95 2.13 12.97
N ARG A 300 -18.87 1.68 13.84
CA ARG A 300 -19.75 0.52 13.56
C ARG A 300 -20.98 0.86 12.75
N SER A 301 -21.25 2.15 12.53
CA SER A 301 -22.36 2.62 11.70
C SER A 301 -22.28 2.04 10.29
N ILE A 302 -23.45 1.83 9.69
CA ILE A 302 -23.58 1.51 8.27
C ILE A 302 -23.10 2.68 7.41
N TYR A 303 -23.29 3.92 7.88
CA TYR A 303 -22.87 5.18 7.25
C TYR A 303 -21.37 5.50 7.45
N ALA A 304 -20.57 4.54 7.91
CA ALA A 304 -19.13 4.70 8.05
C ALA A 304 -18.49 4.90 6.67
N TYR A 305 -17.65 5.93 6.54
CA TYR A 305 -16.90 6.23 5.33
C TYR A 305 -15.41 5.85 5.49
N PRO A 306 -14.76 5.29 4.45
CA PRO A 306 -15.32 4.76 3.20
C PRO A 306 -16.40 3.69 3.46
N TYR A 307 -17.42 3.64 2.61
CA TYR A 307 -18.46 2.63 2.67
C TYR A 307 -17.85 1.22 2.55
N ARG A 308 -18.51 0.22 3.15
CA ARG A 308 -18.06 -1.18 3.19
C ARG A 308 -19.15 -2.16 2.82
N ALA A 309 -18.77 -3.26 2.21
CA ALA A 309 -19.69 -4.36 1.94
C ALA A 309 -20.04 -5.10 3.25
N TYR A 310 -21.33 -5.26 3.53
CA TYR A 310 -21.78 -6.00 4.74
C TYR A 310 -21.99 -7.48 4.49
N LEU A 311 -22.53 -7.81 3.32
CA LEU A 311 -22.90 -9.15 2.91
C LEU A 311 -22.62 -9.29 1.42
N PRO A 312 -22.34 -10.50 0.92
CA PRO A 312 -22.32 -10.77 -0.51
C PRO A 312 -23.75 -10.77 -1.08
N GLY A 313 -23.87 -10.65 -2.41
CA GLY A 313 -25.12 -10.81 -3.14
C GLY A 313 -25.67 -9.51 -3.74
N TYR A 314 -26.66 -9.68 -4.62
CA TYR A 314 -27.26 -8.59 -5.42
C TYR A 314 -27.73 -7.43 -4.54
N ASP A 315 -28.55 -7.69 -3.51
CA ASP A 315 -29.12 -6.66 -2.63
C ASP A 315 -28.10 -5.87 -1.81
N ASN A 316 -26.84 -6.31 -1.78
CA ASN A 316 -25.76 -5.68 -0.99
C ASN A 316 -24.70 -5.00 -1.87
N GLY A 317 -24.97 -4.86 -3.17
CA GLY A 317 -24.11 -4.20 -4.14
C GLY A 317 -24.38 -2.70 -4.29
N LEU A 318 -23.56 -2.09 -5.13
CA LEU A 318 -23.82 -0.79 -5.73
C LEU A 318 -24.62 -1.01 -7.02
N HIS A 319 -25.72 -0.29 -7.15
CA HIS A 319 -26.62 -0.38 -8.30
C HIS A 319 -26.82 0.98 -8.92
N ILE A 320 -26.77 0.98 -10.24
CA ILE A 320 -26.77 2.18 -11.05
C ILE A 320 -27.54 1.88 -12.33
N GLU A 321 -28.55 2.68 -12.59
CA GLU A 321 -29.30 2.61 -13.83
C GLU A 321 -28.81 3.71 -14.77
N PHE A 322 -28.27 3.31 -15.91
CA PHE A 322 -27.78 4.24 -16.91
C PHE A 322 -28.83 4.55 -17.97
N GLN A 323 -28.89 5.82 -18.36
CA GLN A 323 -29.72 6.32 -19.44
C GLN A 323 -28.88 7.21 -20.37
N GLN A 324 -29.04 7.02 -21.68
CA GLN A 324 -28.40 7.88 -22.67
C GLN A 324 -29.41 8.20 -23.77
N SER A 325 -29.60 9.50 -24.04
CA SER A 325 -30.40 9.92 -25.19
C SER A 325 -29.64 9.73 -26.49
N SER A 326 -30.26 9.03 -27.45
CA SER A 326 -29.69 8.84 -28.78
C SER A 326 -29.58 10.15 -29.57
N SER A 327 -30.35 11.19 -29.24
CA SER A 327 -30.30 12.51 -29.91
C SER A 327 -29.05 13.30 -29.57
N GLU A 328 -28.49 13.07 -28.37
CA GLU A 328 -27.36 13.84 -27.84
C GLU A 328 -26.00 13.25 -28.21
N LEU A 329 -25.99 12.15 -28.96
CA LEU A 329 -24.77 11.48 -29.40
C LEU A 329 -24.04 12.25 -30.50
N ASP A 330 -22.73 12.38 -30.35
CA ASP A 330 -21.82 12.96 -31.35
C ASP A 330 -20.93 11.88 -31.97
N TYR A 331 -21.17 11.54 -33.25
CA TYR A 331 -20.59 10.34 -33.87
C TYR A 331 -19.07 10.36 -34.04
N LEU A 332 -18.46 11.50 -34.34
CA LEU A 332 -17.01 11.61 -34.50
C LEU A 332 -16.27 11.70 -33.17
N CYS A 333 -16.96 12.12 -32.09
CA CYS A 333 -16.37 12.15 -30.76
C CYS A 333 -16.60 10.86 -29.94
N LEU A 334 -17.43 9.93 -30.42
CA LEU A 334 -17.63 8.64 -29.77
C LEU A 334 -16.42 7.72 -30.01
N ASP A 335 -16.08 6.94 -28.99
CA ASP A 335 -15.23 5.77 -29.18
C ASP A 335 -15.98 4.68 -29.96
N SER A 336 -15.28 3.63 -30.39
CA SER A 336 -15.80 2.49 -31.15
C SER A 336 -17.03 1.80 -30.55
N ILE A 337 -17.35 2.07 -29.28
CA ILE A 337 -18.48 1.52 -28.53
C ILE A 337 -19.25 2.67 -27.84
N GLN A 338 -20.58 2.64 -27.93
CA GLN A 338 -21.46 3.54 -27.18
C GLN A 338 -21.75 2.98 -25.77
N GLY A 339 -21.84 3.86 -24.78
CA GLY A 339 -22.26 3.50 -23.42
C GLY A 339 -21.39 4.17 -22.36
N PHE A 340 -21.05 3.38 -21.34
CA PHE A 340 -20.32 3.83 -20.16
C PHE A 340 -19.17 2.84 -19.89
N SER A 341 -17.99 3.38 -19.58
CA SER A 341 -16.89 2.58 -19.04
C SER A 341 -17.02 2.55 -17.52
N VAL A 342 -16.86 1.37 -16.93
CA VAL A 342 -16.88 1.18 -15.47
C VAL A 342 -15.59 0.50 -15.07
N SER A 343 -14.87 1.11 -14.12
CA SER A 343 -13.64 0.58 -13.54
C SER A 343 -13.73 0.56 -12.01
N THR A 344 -13.04 -0.39 -11.39
CA THR A 344 -13.06 -0.66 -9.95
C THR A 344 -11.66 -0.77 -9.39
#